data_AF-A0A173SJI4-F1
#
_entry.id   AF-A0A173SJI4-F1
#
_cell.length_a   1.000
_cell.length_b   1.000
_cell.length_c   1.000
_cell.angle_alpha   90.00
_cell.angle_beta   90.00
_cell.angle_gamma   90.00
#
_symmetry.space_group_name_H-M   'P 1'
#
loop_
_entity.id
_entity.type
_entity.pdbx_description
1 polymer ?
#
loop_
_entity_poly.entity_id
_entity_poly.type
_entity_poly.pdbx_seq_one_letter_code
_entity_poly.pdbx_strand_id
1 'polypeptide(L)' 'MQVSDKLIKPLTEAKYLNADNVSRYRCIMRIFFEHYEKLKYWLYQEEVYEEMIQDPLFADYRPEQCQ' A
#
# COMPACT_ATOMS: atom_id res chain seq x y z
N MET A 1 14.76 -8.39 14.54
CA MET A 1 15.58 -8.61 13.33
C MET A 1 15.73 -7.27 12.63
N GLN A 2 16.89 -6.62 12.69
CA GLN A 2 17.11 -5.37 11.96
C GLN A 2 17.37 -5.72 10.50
N VAL A 3 16.38 -5.45 9.65
CA VAL A 3 16.51 -5.66 8.20
C VAL A 3 17.28 -4.46 7.64
N SER A 4 18.52 -4.68 7.23
CA SER A 4 19.32 -3.64 6.59
C SER A 4 18.77 -3.31 5.19
N ASP A 5 18.84 -2.06 4.75
CA ASP A 5 18.36 -1.61 3.42
C ASP A 5 18.89 -2.44 2.25
N LYS A 6 20.08 -3.04 2.39
CA LYS A 6 20.67 -3.94 1.38
C LYS A 6 19.83 -5.20 1.12
N LEU A 7 19.09 -5.67 2.12
CA LEU A 7 18.22 -6.85 2.01
C LEU A 7 16.86 -6.53 1.37
N ILE A 8 16.52 -5.25 1.26
CA ILE A 8 15.23 -4.76 0.74
C ILE A 8 15.36 -4.38 -0.75
N LYS A 9 16.58 -4.38 -1.30
CA LYS A 9 16.78 -4.07 -2.72
C LYS A 9 16.05 -5.09 -3.60
N PRO A 10 15.21 -4.63 -4.55
CA PRO A 10 14.56 -5.53 -5.48
C PRO A 10 15.60 -6.23 -6.37
N LEU A 11 15.45 -7.54 -6.52
CA LEU A 11 16.26 -8.35 -7.40
C LEU A 11 15.67 -8.31 -8.80
N THR A 12 16.37 -7.71 -9.76
CA THR A 12 15.91 -7.52 -11.15
C THR A 12 15.50 -8.83 -11.79
N GLU A 13 16.25 -9.89 -11.53
CA GLU A 13 16.05 -11.24 -12.04
C GLU A 13 14.72 -11.83 -11.58
N ALA A 14 14.22 -11.44 -10.41
CA ALA A 14 12.94 -11.91 -9.86
C ALA A 14 11.78 -10.93 -10.10
N LYS A 15 12.00 -9.83 -10.84
CA LYS A 15 10.97 -8.80 -11.08
C LYS A 15 9.73 -9.38 -11.76
N TYR A 16 9.89 -10.38 -12.63
CA TYR A 16 8.78 -11.05 -13.32
C TYR A 16 7.79 -11.75 -12.38
N LEU A 17 8.18 -12.05 -11.13
CA LEU A 17 7.32 -12.68 -10.13
C LEU A 17 6.38 -11.69 -9.44
N ASN A 18 6.61 -10.39 -9.56
CA ASN A 18 5.86 -9.35 -8.83
C ASN A 18 5.38 -8.25 -9.77
N ALA A 19 4.17 -7.75 -9.54
CA ALA A 19 3.74 -6.49 -10.14
C ALA A 19 4.34 -5.30 -9.38
N ASP A 20 4.66 -4.22 -10.09
CA ASP A 20 5.30 -3.03 -9.50
C ASP A 20 4.42 -2.31 -8.45
N ASN A 21 3.11 -2.59 -8.44
CA ASN A 21 2.12 -1.97 -7.56
C ASN A 21 1.70 -2.84 -6.36
N VAL A 22 2.32 -4.00 -6.15
CA VAL A 22 1.90 -4.98 -5.11
C VAL A 22 1.85 -4.36 -3.71
N SER A 23 2.86 -3.58 -3.33
CA SER A 23 2.92 -2.95 -1.99
C SER A 23 1.74 -2.00 -1.77
N ARG A 24 1.39 -1.22 -2.81
CA ARG A 24 0.27 -0.28 -2.78
C ARG A 24 -1.06 -1.02 -2.63
N TYR A 25 -1.36 -1.97 -3.52
CA TYR A 25 -2.63 -2.71 -3.46
C TYR A 25 -2.79 -3.52 -2.18
N ARG A 26 -1.69 -4.07 -1.63
CA ARG A 26 -1.72 -4.75 -0.34
C ARG A 26 -2.12 -3.79 0.79
N CYS A 27 -1.59 -2.58 0.80
CA CYS A 27 -1.93 -1.56 1.80
C CYS A 27 -3.40 -1.12 1.66
N ILE A 28 -3.85 -0.84 0.43
CA ILE A 28 -5.25 -0.50 0.15
C ILE A 28 -6.20 -1.64 0.59
N MET A 29 -5.89 -2.90 0.26
CA MET A 29 -6.68 -4.06 0.71
C MET A 29 -6.74 -4.17 2.23
N ARG A 30 -5.66 -3.84 2.94
CA ARG A 30 -5.65 -3.79 4.41
C ARG A 30 -6.60 -2.73 4.93
N ILE A 31 -6.59 -1.52 4.37
CA ILE A 31 -7.52 -0.43 4.72
C ILE A 31 -8.97 -0.90 4.57
N PHE A 32 -9.32 -1.48 3.41
CA PHE A 32 -10.66 -2.03 3.19
C PHE A 32 -11.05 -3.09 4.22
N PHE A 33 -10.13 -4.00 4.55
CA PHE A 33 -10.37 -5.04 5.55
C PHE A 33 -10.64 -4.45 6.94
N GLU A 34 -9.86 -3.47 7.38
CA GLU A 34 -10.02 -2.85 8.70
C GLU A 34 -11.34 -2.06 8.83
N HIS A 35 -11.78 -1.40 7.75
CA HIS A 35 -13.08 -0.74 7.72
C HIS A 35 -14.24 -1.74 7.63
N TYR A 36 -14.05 -2.85 6.90
CA TYR A 36 -15.01 -3.94 6.86
C TYR A 36 -15.26 -4.53 8.26
N GLU A 37 -14.22 -4.75 9.05
CA GLU A 37 -14.34 -5.19 10.45
C GLU A 37 -15.12 -4.19 11.33
N LYS A 38 -15.10 -2.90 10.97
CA LYS A 38 -15.87 -1.83 11.61
C LYS A 38 -17.28 -1.65 11.01
N LEU A 39 -17.75 -2.60 10.19
CA LEU A 39 -19.03 -2.57 9.47
C LEU A 39 -19.18 -1.39 8.46
N LYS A 40 -18.07 -0.76 8.07
CA LYS A 40 -18.04 0.28 7.03
C LYS A 40 -17.63 -0.34 5.71
N TYR A 41 -18.62 -0.70 4.91
CA TYR A 41 -18.42 -1.44 3.65
C TYR A 41 -18.17 -0.57 2.42
N TRP A 42 -18.37 0.73 2.55
CA TRP A 42 -18.16 1.69 1.48
C TRP A 42 -17.14 2.73 1.92
N LEU A 43 -16.13 2.94 1.10
CA LEU A 43 -15.09 3.94 1.29
C LEU A 43 -14.99 4.78 0.03
N TYR A 44 -14.90 6.09 0.19
CA TYR A 44 -14.56 6.99 -0.90
C TYR A 44 -13.06 6.95 -1.20
N GLN A 45 -12.67 7.35 -2.41
CA GLN A 45 -11.26 7.34 -2.83
C GLN A 45 -10.41 8.26 -1.93
N GLU A 46 -10.99 9.38 -1.50
CA GLU A 46 -10.38 10.34 -0.59
C GLU A 46 -10.09 9.73 0.78
N GLU A 47 -11.00 8.89 1.29
CA GLU A 47 -10.82 8.21 2.58
C GLU A 47 -9.69 7.18 2.52
N VAL A 48 -9.58 6.45 1.40
CA VAL A 48 -8.45 5.55 1.17
C VAL A 48 -7.14 6.33 1.06
N TYR A 49 -7.15 7.47 0.36
CA TYR A 49 -5.98 8.33 0.23
C TYR A 49 -5.49 8.88 1.59
N GLU A 50 -6.41 9.37 2.42
CA GLU A 50 -6.11 9.90 3.75
C GLU A 50 -5.46 8.86 4.67
N GLU A 51 -5.92 7.61 4.63
CA GLU A 51 -5.34 6.49 5.37
C GLU A 51 -3.96 6.09 4.80
N MET A 52 -3.82 6.07 3.47
CA MET A 52 -2.55 5.73 2.80
C MET A 52 -1.41 6.65 3.22
N ILE A 53 -1.64 7.98 3.26
CA ILE A 53 -0.58 8.94 3.60
C ILE A 53 -0.21 8.96 5.09
N GLN A 54 -0.95 8.24 5.96
CA GLN A 54 -0.55 8.06 7.36
C GLN A 54 0.65 7.12 7.50
N ASP A 55 0.83 6.18 6.57
CA ASP A 55 2.00 5.30 6.55
C ASP A 55 3.21 6.06 5.96
N PRO A 56 4.33 6.17 6.69
CA PRO A 56 5.54 6.82 6.19
C PRO A 56 6.05 6.28 4.86
N LEU A 57 5.77 5.02 4.52
CA LEU A 57 6.11 4.40 3.23
C LEU A 57 5.45 5.12 2.04
N PHE A 58 4.30 5.75 2.28
CA PHE A 58 3.46 6.40 1.28
C PHE A 58 3.35 7.92 1.48
N ALA A 59 4.34 8.54 2.15
CA ALA A 59 4.34 9.99 2.38
C ALA A 59 4.25 10.83 1.09
N ASP A 60 4.84 10.35 -0.01
CA ASP A 60 4.79 11.00 -1.34
C ASP A 60 3.64 10.52 -2.23
N TYR A 61 2.72 9.72 -1.68
CA TYR A 61 1.60 9.17 -2.41
C TYR A 61 0.64 10.26 -2.88
N ARG A 62 0.13 10.12 -4.10
CA ARG A 62 -0.75 11.10 -4.75
C ARG A 62 -2.14 10.53 -5.03
N PRO A 63 -3.21 11.35 -4.97
CA PRO A 63 -4.58 10.88 -5.20
C PRO A 63 -4.78 10.15 -6.54
N GLU A 64 -4.04 10.54 -7.58
CA GLU A 64 -4.09 9.91 -8.91
C GLU A 64 -3.60 8.45 -8.91
N GLN A 65 -2.78 8.08 -7.91
CA GLN A 65 -2.28 6.72 -7.74
C GLN A 65 -3.30 5.79 -7.07
N CYS A 66 -4.42 6.36 -6.58
CA CYS A 66 -5.54 5.66 -5.95
C CYS A 66 -6.62 5.20 -6.97
N GLN A 67 -6.33 5.33 -8.27
CA GLN A 67 -7.18 4.88 -9.39
C GLN A 67 -6.88 3.44 -9.83
#